data_AF-A0A969CME2-F1
#
_entry.id   AF-A0A969CME2-F1
#
_cell.length_a   1.000
_cell.length_b   1.000
_cell.length_c   1.000
_cell.angle_alpha   90.00
_cell.angle_beta   90.00
_cell.angle_gamma   90.00
#
_symmetry.space_group_name_H-M   'P 1'
#
loop_
_entity.id
_entity.type
_entity.pdbx_description
1 polymer ?
#
loop_
_entity_poly.entity_id
_entity_poly.type
_entity_poly.pdbx_seq_one_letter_code
_entity_poly.pdbx_strand_id
1 'polypeptide(L)'
;MNSLVRWGTTLSLVGSTLLATAFSGNAPVLALTEQQIQEKLNPVPVFLITNNQGVPLTRSVPNNGQNAQNAQKKQATVTDVFMNGQEAQAFINELRTVKGKDPKMADMLKSLQVTPVPLGMIYQKLRENAKKPDSLVFAFNPGKQDLEGAVTLLRQSGKEVKQFPSVPVFIVRSREKGYVSVKRKTDNKEVIPLFLSQKDAQGLLNQVKQQVPKADIQVVDMDGVIKTLREKNDNWLSQVAIVPSAESMEYVNSKRNNAPKPGNAPNQSPSAKPAAPAAPKK
;
A
#
# COMPACT_ATOMS: atom_id res chain seq x y z
N MET A 1 19.74 6.82 10.56
CA MET A 1 18.36 7.27 10.79
C MET A 1 17.87 8.01 9.54
N ASN A 2 17.40 7.30 8.51
CA ASN A 2 16.98 7.95 7.25
C ASN A 2 15.47 7.78 7.08
N SER A 3 14.72 8.79 7.53
CA SER A 3 13.27 8.91 7.42
C SER A 3 12.86 9.14 5.96
N LEU A 4 12.15 8.17 5.37
CA LEU A 4 11.77 8.16 3.96
C LEU A 4 10.41 8.80 3.65
N VAL A 5 9.74 9.38 4.66
CA VAL A 5 8.66 10.34 4.43
C VAL A 5 8.83 11.47 5.44
N ARG A 6 9.51 12.54 5.04
CA ARG A 6 9.66 13.73 5.86
C ARG A 6 8.33 14.50 5.79
N TRP A 7 7.46 14.34 6.78
CA TRP A 7 6.23 15.13 6.94
C TRP A 7 6.55 16.54 7.46
N GLY A 8 5.80 17.56 7.02
CA GLY A 8 5.92 18.98 7.41
C GLY A 8 5.55 19.18 8.87
N THR A 9 6.27 20.03 9.59
CA THR A 9 6.01 20.29 11.02
C THR A 9 4.82 21.21 11.28
N THR A 10 4.10 21.66 10.25
CA THR A 10 2.86 22.42 10.44
C THR A 10 1.72 21.43 10.63
N LEU A 11 1.36 21.21 11.88
CA LEU A 11 0.16 20.49 12.29
C LEU A 11 -1.03 21.45 12.18
N SER A 12 -2.06 21.05 11.47
CA SER A 12 -3.37 21.68 11.53
C SER A 12 -4.38 20.63 12.01
N LEU A 13 -5.35 21.05 12.81
CA LEU A 13 -6.49 20.20 13.11
C LEU A 13 -7.61 20.61 12.18
N VAL A 14 -8.10 19.67 11.37
CA VAL A 14 -9.36 19.85 10.67
C VAL A 14 -10.46 19.59 11.68
N GLY A 15 -10.84 20.66 12.39
CA GLY A 15 -12.08 20.69 13.15
C GLY A 15 -13.22 20.30 12.23
N SER A 16 -14.00 19.28 12.59
CA SER A 16 -15.26 18.94 11.92
C SER A 16 -16.35 20.01 12.17
N THR A 17 -16.00 21.28 12.07
CA THR A 17 -16.94 22.37 11.81
C THR A 17 -16.98 22.54 10.30
N LEU A 18 -17.67 21.64 9.59
CA LEU A 18 -18.18 21.97 8.26
C LEU A 18 -19.33 22.97 8.45
N LEU A 19 -18.97 24.17 8.89
CA LEU A 19 -19.81 25.34 8.83
C LEU A 19 -20.13 25.59 7.36
N ALA A 20 -21.42 25.73 7.12
CA ALA A 20 -21.99 26.18 5.86
C ALA A 20 -21.25 27.41 5.31
N THR A 21 -21.20 27.49 3.98
CA THR A 21 -20.68 28.60 3.14
C THR A 21 -19.14 28.64 3.03
N ALA A 22 -18.51 28.77 1.86
CA ALA A 22 -18.96 29.21 0.55
C ALA A 22 -18.05 28.63 -0.54
N PHE A 23 -18.63 27.89 -1.48
CA PHE A 23 -18.21 27.92 -2.88
C PHE A 23 -19.47 27.75 -3.73
N SER A 24 -19.92 28.88 -4.27
CA SER A 24 -20.85 28.98 -5.38
C SER A 24 -20.22 28.33 -6.61
N GLY A 25 -20.49 27.04 -6.78
CA GLY A 25 -20.15 26.27 -7.96
C GLY A 25 -20.88 24.93 -7.90
N ASN A 26 -21.90 24.78 -8.74
CA ASN A 26 -22.75 23.58 -8.85
C ASN A 26 -22.00 22.39 -9.47
N ALA A 27 -20.82 22.05 -8.96
CA ALA A 27 -20.23 20.75 -9.21
C ALA A 27 -20.79 19.79 -8.15
N PRO A 28 -21.64 18.81 -8.50
CA PRO A 28 -21.97 17.75 -7.56
C PRO A 28 -20.64 17.10 -7.15
N VAL A 29 -20.35 17.06 -5.85
CA VAL A 29 -19.03 16.67 -5.35
C VAL A 29 -18.66 15.21 -5.63
N LEU A 30 -19.46 14.40 -6.35
CA LEU A 30 -19.30 12.96 -6.67
C LEU A 30 -18.20 12.16 -5.92
N ALA A 31 -18.58 11.03 -5.33
CA ALA A 31 -17.65 10.07 -4.73
C ALA A 31 -16.43 9.79 -5.64
N LEU A 32 -15.28 9.47 -5.04
CA LEU A 32 -14.03 9.37 -5.79
C LEU A 32 -14.15 8.32 -6.90
N THR A 33 -13.65 8.69 -8.08
CA THR A 33 -13.55 7.77 -9.21
C THR A 33 -12.61 6.60 -8.89
N GLU A 34 -12.81 5.47 -9.56
CA GLU A 34 -11.96 4.28 -9.38
C GLU A 34 -10.47 4.60 -9.67
N GLN A 35 -10.20 5.50 -10.62
CA GLN A 35 -8.85 6.00 -10.90
C GLN A 35 -8.27 6.82 -9.75
N GLN A 36 -9.03 7.75 -9.16
CA GLN A 36 -8.57 8.54 -8.02
C GLN A 36 -8.27 7.66 -6.80
N ILE A 37 -9.04 6.58 -6.61
CA ILE A 37 -8.80 5.61 -5.53
C ILE A 37 -7.52 4.83 -5.81
N GLN A 38 -7.33 4.36 -7.05
CA GLN A 38 -6.08 3.72 -7.47
C GLN A 38 -4.87 4.62 -7.24
N GLU A 39 -4.95 5.91 -7.61
CA GLU A 39 -3.89 6.89 -7.40
C GLU A 39 -3.55 7.10 -5.92
N LYS A 40 -4.56 7.08 -5.04
CA LYS A 40 -4.35 7.13 -3.57
C LYS A 40 -3.67 5.88 -3.02
N LEU A 41 -3.85 4.72 -3.67
CA LEU A 41 -3.27 3.44 -3.27
C LEU A 41 -1.89 3.16 -3.91
N ASN A 42 -1.56 3.80 -5.04
CA ASN A 42 -0.30 3.60 -5.76
C ASN A 42 0.97 3.84 -4.93
N PRO A 43 1.02 4.80 -3.99
CA PRO A 43 2.20 5.02 -3.15
C PRO A 43 2.50 3.87 -2.18
N VAL A 44 1.56 2.94 -1.97
CA VAL A 44 1.71 1.84 -1.02
C VAL A 44 2.32 0.63 -1.74
N PRO A 45 3.58 0.25 -1.45
CA PRO A 45 4.11 -1.01 -1.92
C PRO A 45 3.47 -2.17 -1.14
N VAL A 46 3.05 -3.19 -1.86
CA VAL A 46 2.75 -4.52 -1.33
C VAL A 46 3.65 -5.54 -2.01
N PHE A 47 3.82 -6.69 -1.38
CA PHE A 47 4.87 -7.63 -1.75
C PHE A 47 4.25 -8.96 -2.14
N LEU A 48 4.42 -9.33 -3.41
CA LEU A 48 4.07 -10.64 -3.93
C LEU A 48 5.29 -11.55 -3.89
N ILE A 49 5.05 -12.84 -3.79
CA ILE A 49 6.07 -13.85 -4.03
C ILE A 49 5.92 -14.30 -5.47
N THR A 50 6.96 -14.13 -6.28
CA THR A 50 6.92 -14.47 -7.70
C THR A 50 8.13 -15.30 -8.09
N ASN A 51 8.07 -15.94 -9.25
CA ASN A 51 9.26 -16.50 -9.88
C ASN A 51 10.10 -15.40 -10.59
N ASN A 52 11.21 -15.78 -11.23
CA ASN A 52 12.06 -14.85 -11.99
C ASN A 52 11.36 -14.14 -13.17
N GLN A 53 10.23 -14.66 -13.64
CA GLN A 53 9.41 -14.05 -14.70
C GLN A 53 8.33 -13.11 -14.16
N GLY A 54 8.24 -12.93 -12.84
CA GLY A 54 7.21 -12.11 -12.19
C GLY A 54 5.85 -12.81 -12.06
N VAL A 55 5.77 -14.12 -12.32
CA VAL A 55 4.53 -14.89 -12.15
C VAL A 55 4.31 -15.16 -10.65
N PRO A 56 3.16 -14.77 -10.06
CA PRO A 56 2.89 -14.99 -8.64
C PRO A 56 2.85 -16.47 -8.26
N LEU A 57 3.35 -16.78 -7.08
CA LEU A 57 3.13 -18.07 -6.42
C LEU A 57 1.65 -18.17 -6.02
N THR A 58 0.99 -19.24 -6.47
CA THR A 58 -0.44 -19.47 -6.22
C THR A 58 -0.70 -20.83 -5.61
N ARG A 59 -1.80 -20.95 -4.87
CA ARG A 59 -2.34 -22.22 -4.36
C ARG A 59 -3.83 -22.34 -4.69
N SER A 60 -4.28 -23.56 -4.99
CA SER A 60 -5.70 -23.86 -5.14
C SER A 60 -6.30 -24.15 -3.77
N VAL A 61 -7.39 -23.47 -3.42
CA VAL A 61 -8.19 -23.76 -2.22
C VAL A 61 -9.58 -24.22 -2.63
N PRO A 62 -10.16 -25.23 -1.94
CA PRO A 62 -11.56 -25.59 -2.15
C PRO A 62 -12.48 -24.39 -1.83
N ASN A 63 -13.38 -24.03 -2.75
CA ASN A 63 -14.40 -23.00 -2.51
C ASN A 63 -15.66 -23.68 -1.96
N ASN A 64 -15.75 -23.80 -0.64
CA ASN A 64 -16.90 -24.38 0.04
C ASN A 64 -17.96 -23.30 0.32
N GLY A 65 -18.61 -22.80 -0.73
CA GLY A 65 -19.80 -21.96 -0.55
C GLY A 65 -20.91 -22.73 0.17
N GLN A 66 -21.53 -22.11 1.19
CA GLN A 66 -22.50 -22.75 2.12
C GLN A 66 -23.82 -23.25 1.50
N ASN A 67 -24.02 -23.13 0.19
CA ASN A 67 -25.21 -23.66 -0.50
C ASN A 67 -24.80 -24.67 -1.57
N ALA A 68 -24.42 -25.87 -1.14
CA ALA A 68 -23.96 -26.94 -2.03
C ALA A 68 -24.81 -28.20 -1.90
N GLN A 69 -26.08 -28.13 -2.31
CA GLN A 69 -26.80 -29.33 -2.75
C GLN A 69 -26.59 -29.62 -4.24
N ASN A 70 -26.01 -28.70 -5.02
CA ASN A 70 -25.67 -28.92 -6.45
C ASN A 70 -24.53 -28.00 -6.96
N ALA A 71 -23.47 -27.77 -6.18
CA ALA A 71 -22.33 -26.97 -6.63
C ALA A 71 -21.14 -27.87 -6.97
N GLN A 72 -20.77 -27.93 -8.26
CA GLN A 72 -19.44 -28.40 -8.67
C GLN A 72 -18.39 -27.73 -7.78
N LYS A 73 -17.49 -28.52 -7.18
CA LYS A 73 -16.39 -28.03 -6.31
C LYS A 73 -15.50 -27.06 -7.09
N LYS A 74 -15.85 -25.77 -7.12
CA LYS A 74 -14.99 -24.74 -7.70
C LYS A 74 -13.77 -24.60 -6.81
N GLN A 75 -12.58 -24.62 -7.40
CA GLN A 75 -11.34 -24.33 -6.68
C GLN A 75 -11.01 -22.86 -6.93
N ALA A 76 -10.70 -22.11 -5.87
CA ALA A 76 -10.21 -20.75 -6.02
C ALA A 76 -8.68 -20.77 -6.09
N THR A 77 -8.10 -20.09 -7.06
CA THR A 77 -6.65 -19.84 -7.10
C THR A 77 -6.35 -18.62 -6.24
N VAL A 78 -5.50 -18.79 -5.23
CA VAL A 78 -5.15 -17.75 -4.25
C VAL A 78 -3.67 -17.42 -4.35
N THR A 79 -3.32 -16.13 -4.28
CA THR A 79 -1.96 -15.65 -4.03
C THR A 79 -1.92 -14.80 -2.77
N ASP A 80 -0.85 -14.93 -2.00
CA ASP A 80 -0.66 -14.18 -0.76
C ASP A 80 0.00 -12.83 -1.07
N VAL A 81 -0.59 -11.75 -0.54
CA VAL A 81 -0.11 -10.37 -0.66
C VAL A 81 0.39 -9.92 0.69
N PHE A 82 1.67 -9.60 0.82
CA PHE A 82 2.26 -9.17 2.08
C PHE A 82 2.30 -7.64 2.16
N MET A 83 1.90 -7.07 3.29
CA MET A 83 2.04 -5.64 3.56
C MET A 83 3.46 -5.27 4.03
N ASN A 84 4.30 -6.27 4.35
CA ASN A 84 5.68 -6.08 4.82
C ASN A 84 6.66 -6.94 3.99
N GLY A 85 7.67 -6.30 3.38
CA GLY A 85 8.61 -6.97 2.49
C GLY A 85 9.61 -7.90 3.21
N GLN A 86 9.93 -7.61 4.48
CA GLN A 86 10.77 -8.50 5.29
C GLN A 86 10.00 -9.77 5.67
N GLU A 87 8.71 -9.65 6.00
CA GLU A 87 7.86 -10.83 6.27
C GLU A 87 7.68 -11.70 5.02
N ALA A 88 7.48 -11.08 3.84
CA ALA A 88 7.46 -11.82 2.57
C ALA A 88 8.77 -12.57 2.32
N GLN A 89 9.91 -11.93 2.61
CA GLN A 89 11.22 -12.55 2.46
C GLN A 89 11.43 -13.70 3.45
N ALA A 90 10.99 -13.52 4.70
CA ALA A 90 11.04 -14.56 5.73
C ALA A 90 10.21 -15.77 5.34
N PHE A 91 9.03 -15.57 4.76
CA PHE A 91 8.19 -16.66 4.26
C PHE A 91 8.89 -17.45 3.14
N ILE A 92 9.55 -16.80 2.18
CA ILE A 92 10.35 -17.52 1.16
C ILE A 92 11.46 -18.35 1.81
N ASN A 93 12.13 -17.79 2.82
CA ASN A 93 13.21 -18.50 3.51
C ASN A 93 12.67 -19.74 4.23
N GLU A 94 11.52 -19.62 4.90
CA GLU A 94 10.82 -20.74 5.53
C GLU A 94 10.40 -21.80 4.51
N LEU A 95 9.83 -21.40 3.38
CA LEU A 95 9.49 -22.34 2.31
C LEU A 95 10.72 -23.12 1.83
N ARG A 96 11.89 -22.51 1.80
CA ARG A 96 13.14 -23.15 1.39
C ARG A 96 13.65 -24.19 2.40
N THR A 97 13.35 -24.07 3.69
CA THR A 97 13.83 -25.02 4.72
C THR A 97 13.01 -26.31 4.84
N VAL A 98 11.82 -26.38 4.23
CA VAL A 98 10.99 -27.59 4.24
C VAL A 98 11.79 -28.82 3.76
N LYS A 99 11.64 -29.97 4.42
CA LYS A 99 12.34 -31.22 4.05
C LYS A 99 11.42 -32.12 3.20
N GLY A 100 12.01 -33.06 2.45
CA GLY A 100 11.25 -34.08 1.70
C GLY A 100 10.51 -33.57 0.45
N LYS A 101 11.00 -32.49 -0.17
CA LYS A 101 10.41 -31.92 -1.38
C LYS A 101 10.78 -32.73 -2.61
N ASP A 102 9.86 -32.89 -3.55
CA ASP A 102 10.20 -33.41 -4.87
C ASP A 102 11.13 -32.43 -5.63
N PRO A 103 11.89 -32.91 -6.64
CA PRO A 103 12.83 -32.07 -7.38
C PRO A 103 12.20 -30.83 -8.05
N LYS A 104 10.96 -30.94 -8.55
CA LYS A 104 10.28 -29.83 -9.23
C LYS A 104 9.93 -28.73 -8.23
N MET A 105 9.45 -29.09 -7.05
CA MET A 105 9.20 -28.14 -5.96
C MET A 105 10.51 -27.49 -5.50
N ALA A 106 11.59 -28.26 -5.36
CA ALA A 106 12.89 -27.73 -4.97
C ALA A 106 13.40 -26.68 -5.97
N ASP A 107 13.25 -26.91 -7.28
CA ASP A 107 13.65 -25.96 -8.32
C ASP A 107 12.75 -24.73 -8.39
N MET A 108 11.44 -24.90 -8.25
CA MET A 108 10.50 -23.78 -8.17
C MET A 108 10.89 -22.83 -7.01
N LEU A 109 11.17 -23.36 -5.83
CA LEU A 109 11.51 -22.56 -4.64
C LEU A 109 12.84 -21.78 -4.76
N LYS A 110 13.78 -22.27 -5.59
CA LYS A 110 15.02 -21.53 -5.89
C LYS A 110 14.72 -20.27 -6.70
N SER A 111 13.72 -20.31 -7.58
CA SER A 111 13.33 -19.18 -8.44
C SER A 111 12.48 -18.12 -7.75
N LEU A 112 12.04 -18.38 -6.51
CA LEU A 112 11.15 -17.45 -5.80
C LEU A 112 11.89 -16.19 -5.32
N GLN A 113 11.23 -15.06 -5.51
CA GLN A 113 11.68 -13.75 -5.07
C GLN A 113 10.51 -12.91 -4.58
N VAL A 114 10.82 -11.90 -3.77
CA VAL A 114 9.84 -10.89 -3.36
C VAL A 114 9.78 -9.80 -4.43
N THR A 115 8.60 -9.56 -4.98
CA THR A 115 8.35 -8.52 -5.98
C THR A 115 7.45 -7.43 -5.38
N PRO A 116 7.96 -6.19 -5.21
CA PRO A 116 7.11 -5.07 -4.80
C PRO A 116 6.21 -4.64 -5.96
N VAL A 117 4.93 -4.47 -5.68
CA VAL A 117 3.93 -3.92 -6.60
C VAL A 117 3.08 -2.85 -5.89
N PRO A 118 2.56 -1.82 -6.59
CA PRO A 118 1.65 -0.85 -5.98
C PRO A 118 0.33 -1.49 -5.56
N LEU A 119 -0.19 -1.14 -4.38
CA LEU A 119 -1.51 -1.59 -3.93
C LEU A 119 -2.63 -1.17 -4.90
N GLY A 120 -2.48 -0.01 -5.54
CA GLY A 120 -3.42 0.44 -6.58
C GLY A 120 -3.55 -0.53 -7.76
N MET A 121 -2.47 -1.23 -8.13
CA MET A 121 -2.51 -2.29 -9.15
C MET A 121 -3.35 -3.49 -8.68
N ILE A 122 -3.16 -3.94 -7.43
CA ILE A 122 -3.93 -5.04 -6.85
C ILE A 122 -5.41 -4.67 -6.75
N TYR A 123 -5.71 -3.44 -6.32
CA TYR A 123 -7.06 -2.90 -6.31
C TYR A 123 -7.68 -2.97 -7.70
N GLN A 124 -7.03 -2.42 -8.73
CA GLN A 124 -7.54 -2.49 -10.10
C GLN A 124 -7.82 -3.93 -10.53
N LYS A 125 -6.92 -4.88 -10.24
CA LYS A 125 -7.12 -6.30 -10.55
C LYS A 125 -8.32 -6.90 -9.83
N LEU A 126 -8.53 -6.59 -8.56
CA LEU A 126 -9.73 -7.01 -7.81
C LEU A 126 -11.02 -6.47 -8.46
N ARG A 127 -11.01 -5.24 -8.97
CA ARG A 127 -12.16 -4.65 -9.67
C ARG A 127 -12.44 -5.32 -11.01
N GLU A 128 -11.41 -5.60 -11.79
CA GLU A 128 -11.50 -6.35 -13.06
C GLU A 128 -11.97 -7.79 -12.84
N ASN A 129 -11.58 -8.39 -11.72
CA ASN A 129 -11.86 -9.78 -11.35
C ASN A 129 -13.22 -9.99 -10.71
N ALA A 130 -13.85 -8.94 -10.16
CA ALA A 130 -15.12 -9.05 -9.41
C ALA A 130 -16.27 -9.71 -10.21
N LYS A 131 -16.19 -9.73 -11.54
CA LYS A 131 -17.19 -10.35 -12.43
C LYS A 131 -16.77 -11.72 -12.98
N LYS A 132 -15.61 -12.26 -12.58
CA LYS A 132 -15.02 -13.48 -13.16
C LYS A 132 -14.99 -14.59 -12.09
N PRO A 133 -15.67 -15.72 -12.31
CA PRO A 133 -15.81 -16.78 -11.29
C PRO A 133 -14.50 -17.51 -10.95
N ASP A 134 -13.56 -17.58 -11.89
CA ASP A 134 -12.27 -18.29 -11.74
C ASP A 134 -11.09 -17.33 -11.58
N SER A 135 -11.36 -16.13 -11.07
CA SER A 135 -10.32 -15.11 -10.91
C SER A 135 -9.36 -15.41 -9.77
N LEU A 136 -8.12 -14.96 -9.94
CA LEU A 136 -7.12 -14.96 -8.86
C LEU A 136 -7.61 -14.16 -7.66
N VAL A 137 -7.63 -14.82 -6.49
CA VAL A 137 -7.95 -14.25 -5.19
C VAL A 137 -6.66 -13.76 -4.53
N PHE A 138 -6.71 -12.56 -3.96
CA PHE A 138 -5.59 -11.97 -3.22
C PHE A 138 -5.86 -12.09 -1.72
N ALA A 139 -5.01 -12.84 -1.00
CA ALA A 139 -5.08 -12.99 0.46
C ALA A 139 -4.07 -12.05 1.12
N PHE A 140 -4.56 -11.01 1.80
CA PHE A 140 -3.70 -9.98 2.40
C PHE A 140 -3.13 -10.42 3.77
N ASN A 141 -1.84 -10.18 3.97
CA ASN A 141 -1.11 -10.42 5.20
C ASN A 141 -0.68 -9.07 5.81
N PRO A 142 -1.37 -8.57 6.86
CA PRO A 142 -1.32 -7.18 7.31
C PRO A 142 -0.05 -6.72 8.05
N GLY A 143 0.97 -7.56 8.19
CA GLY A 143 2.11 -7.29 9.07
C GLY A 143 1.78 -7.66 10.52
N LYS A 144 2.59 -8.51 11.14
CA LYS A 144 2.27 -9.07 12.47
C LYS A 144 2.21 -7.99 13.56
N GLN A 145 3.18 -7.08 13.56
CA GLN A 145 3.27 -6.01 14.56
C GLN A 145 2.09 -5.04 14.47
N ASP A 146 1.68 -4.67 13.26
CA ASP A 146 0.56 -3.75 13.05
C ASP A 146 -0.77 -4.42 13.38
N LEU A 147 -0.93 -5.71 13.08
CA LEU A 147 -2.09 -6.49 13.51
C LEU A 147 -2.22 -6.55 15.04
N GLU A 148 -1.13 -6.86 15.74
CA GLU A 148 -1.08 -6.88 17.21
C GLU A 148 -1.35 -5.51 17.83
N GLY A 149 -0.77 -4.45 17.24
CA GLY A 149 -0.99 -3.06 17.66
C GLY A 149 -2.45 -2.63 17.50
N ALA A 150 -3.09 -2.99 16.39
CA ALA A 150 -4.50 -2.72 16.14
C ALA A 150 -5.41 -3.39 17.17
N VAL A 151 -5.19 -4.68 17.43
CA VAL A 151 -5.96 -5.43 18.43
C VAL A 151 -5.77 -4.83 19.83
N THR A 152 -4.54 -4.45 20.18
CA THR A 152 -4.23 -3.81 21.47
C THR A 152 -4.96 -2.48 21.65
N LEU A 153 -4.91 -1.59 20.65
CA LEU A 153 -5.62 -0.30 20.67
C LEU A 153 -7.14 -0.48 20.76
N LEU A 154 -7.70 -1.47 20.06
CA LEU A 154 -9.13 -1.76 20.12
C LEU A 154 -9.55 -2.24 21.52
N ARG A 155 -8.78 -3.13 22.14
CA ARG A 155 -9.02 -3.58 23.52
C ARG A 155 -8.93 -2.42 24.53
N GLN A 156 -7.95 -1.54 24.38
CA GLN A 156 -7.82 -0.32 25.20
C GLN A 156 -9.03 0.62 25.04
N SER A 157 -9.66 0.62 23.86
CA SER A 157 -10.90 1.38 23.61
C SER A 157 -12.18 0.67 24.09
N GLY A 158 -12.07 -0.45 24.80
CA GLY A 158 -13.20 -1.24 25.31
C GLY A 158 -13.85 -2.17 24.28
N LYS A 159 -13.23 -2.36 23.10
CA LYS A 159 -13.73 -3.27 22.06
C LYS A 159 -13.05 -4.62 22.17
N GLU A 160 -13.84 -5.68 22.37
CA GLU A 160 -13.33 -7.04 22.31
C GLU A 160 -13.17 -7.48 20.84
N VAL A 161 -11.93 -7.73 20.42
CA VAL A 161 -11.62 -8.22 19.08
C VAL A 161 -10.75 -9.47 19.19
N LYS A 162 -11.31 -10.60 18.74
CA LYS A 162 -10.59 -11.89 18.69
C LYS A 162 -9.69 -12.00 17.47
N GLN A 163 -10.15 -11.46 16.33
CA GLN A 163 -9.40 -11.42 15.08
C GLN A 163 -9.77 -10.14 14.33
N PHE A 164 -8.76 -9.46 13.77
CA PHE A 164 -8.99 -8.29 12.94
C PHE A 164 -9.21 -8.74 11.48
N PRO A 165 -10.27 -8.28 10.80
CA PRO A 165 -10.77 -8.94 9.58
C PRO A 165 -9.99 -8.58 8.30
N SER A 166 -9.09 -7.60 8.32
CA SER A 166 -8.46 -7.02 7.13
C SER A 166 -7.12 -6.36 7.46
N VAL A 167 -6.61 -5.47 6.61
CA VAL A 167 -5.41 -4.66 6.88
C VAL A 167 -5.76 -3.50 7.81
N PRO A 168 -5.13 -3.38 9.00
CA PRO A 168 -5.35 -2.26 9.89
C PRO A 168 -4.85 -0.94 9.29
N VAL A 169 -5.60 0.12 9.57
CA VAL A 169 -5.27 1.51 9.25
C VAL A 169 -5.41 2.33 10.52
N PHE A 170 -4.38 3.12 10.81
CA PHE A 170 -4.27 3.94 12.01
C PHE A 170 -4.41 5.41 11.65
N ILE A 171 -5.33 6.11 12.32
CA ILE A 171 -5.65 7.51 12.05
C ILE A 171 -5.56 8.29 13.35
N VAL A 172 -4.74 9.34 13.39
CA VAL A 172 -4.66 10.22 14.56
C VAL A 172 -5.84 11.18 14.54
N ARG A 173 -6.55 11.28 15.66
CA ARG A 173 -7.71 12.16 15.80
C ARG A 173 -7.78 12.80 17.19
N SER A 174 -8.67 13.76 17.31
CA SER A 174 -9.19 14.27 18.58
C SER A 174 -10.72 14.15 18.55
N ARG A 175 -11.32 13.62 19.62
CA ARG A 175 -12.78 13.49 19.72
C ARG A 175 -13.50 14.84 19.63
N GLU A 176 -12.83 15.92 20.04
CA GLU A 176 -13.37 17.28 20.04
C GLU A 176 -13.07 18.01 18.72
N LYS A 177 -11.98 17.65 18.03
CA LYS A 177 -11.43 18.43 16.90
C LYS A 177 -11.29 17.64 15.59
N GLY A 178 -11.82 16.44 15.49
CA GLY A 178 -11.77 15.65 14.25
C GLY A 178 -10.41 15.01 13.96
N TYR A 179 -10.16 14.72 12.68
CA TYR A 179 -8.92 14.09 12.23
C TYR A 179 -7.77 15.09 12.18
N VAL A 180 -6.57 14.64 12.53
CA VAL A 180 -5.37 15.45 12.39
C VAL A 180 -4.96 15.50 10.93
N SER A 181 -4.67 16.70 10.43
CA SER A 181 -4.04 16.91 9.13
C SER A 181 -2.61 17.41 9.29
N VAL A 182 -1.83 17.18 8.25
CA VAL A 182 -0.41 17.54 8.19
C VAL A 182 -0.09 18.10 6.81
N LYS A 183 0.83 19.04 6.72
CA LYS A 183 1.35 19.47 5.41
C LYS A 183 2.39 18.48 4.91
N ARG A 184 2.18 17.95 3.72
CA ARG A 184 3.15 17.10 3.05
C ARG A 184 4.30 17.95 2.53
N LYS A 185 5.55 17.62 2.87
CA LYS A 185 6.72 18.47 2.49
C LYS A 185 6.95 18.56 0.98
N THR A 186 6.54 17.58 0.19
CA THR A 186 6.82 17.53 -1.24
C THR A 186 6.06 18.58 -2.04
N ASP A 187 4.83 18.91 -1.62
CA ASP A 187 3.92 19.80 -2.36
C ASP A 187 3.17 20.79 -1.46
N ASN A 188 3.52 20.85 -0.17
CA ASN A 188 2.89 21.67 0.87
C ASN A 188 1.36 21.47 1.01
N LYS A 189 0.81 20.39 0.44
CA LYS A 189 -0.62 20.11 0.54
C LYS A 189 -0.96 19.58 1.92
N GLU A 190 -2.04 20.09 2.48
CA GLU A 190 -2.63 19.57 3.71
C GLU A 190 -3.35 18.25 3.41
N VAL A 191 -3.03 17.23 4.20
CA VAL A 191 -3.58 15.89 4.03
C VAL A 191 -3.90 15.24 5.37
N ILE A 192 -4.86 14.32 5.39
CA ILE A 192 -5.19 13.48 6.54
C ILE A 192 -4.46 12.14 6.34
N PRO A 193 -3.44 11.82 7.16
CA PRO A 193 -2.64 10.63 6.98
C PRO A 193 -3.33 9.40 7.58
N LEU A 194 -3.49 8.37 6.75
CA LEU A 194 -3.98 7.05 7.11
C LEU A 194 -2.80 6.08 7.10
N PHE A 195 -2.26 5.79 8.28
CA PHE A 195 -1.03 5.00 8.39
C PHE A 195 -1.31 3.51 8.33
N LEU A 196 -0.45 2.78 7.61
CA LEU A 196 -0.39 1.33 7.63
C LEU A 196 0.55 0.78 8.70
N SER A 197 1.25 1.66 9.43
CA SER A 197 2.06 1.32 10.60
C SER A 197 1.52 1.99 11.86
N GLN A 198 1.33 1.20 12.92
CA GLN A 198 0.96 1.72 14.24
C GLN A 198 2.05 2.63 14.80
N LYS A 199 3.32 2.27 14.57
CA LYS A 199 4.49 3.03 15.03
C LYS A 199 4.57 4.40 14.37
N ASP A 200 4.30 4.48 13.06
CA ASP A 200 4.30 5.76 12.34
C ASP A 200 3.15 6.67 12.82
N ALA A 201 1.95 6.11 13.04
CA ALA A 201 0.84 6.83 13.63
C ALA A 201 1.14 7.32 15.05
N GLN A 202 1.82 6.49 15.86
CA GLN A 202 2.26 6.86 17.20
C GLN A 202 3.26 8.02 17.17
N GLY A 203 4.15 8.05 16.18
CA GLY A 203 5.05 9.16 15.93
C GLY A 203 4.31 10.48 15.73
N LEU A 204 3.26 10.50 14.90
CA LEU A 204 2.41 11.67 14.72
C LEU A 204 1.63 12.02 16.00
N LEU A 205 1.04 11.03 16.67
CA LEU A 205 0.28 11.24 17.90
C LEU A 205 1.13 11.92 18.98
N ASN A 206 2.40 11.51 19.14
CA ASN A 206 3.30 12.09 20.13
C ASN A 206 3.55 13.58 19.88
N GLN A 207 3.59 14.01 18.62
CA GLN A 207 3.72 15.43 18.26
C GLN A 207 2.43 16.19 18.54
N VAL A 208 1.29 15.61 18.15
CA VAL A 208 -0.04 16.22 18.33
C VAL A 208 -0.39 16.41 19.81
N LYS A 209 -0.02 15.47 20.68
CA LYS A 209 -0.32 15.52 22.11
C LYS A 209 0.25 16.74 22.83
N GLN A 210 1.27 17.40 22.29
CA GLN A 210 1.81 18.64 22.82
C GLN A 210 0.80 19.80 22.76
N GLN A 211 -0.10 19.77 21.77
CA GLN A 211 -1.10 20.82 21.54
C GLN A 211 -2.54 20.32 21.80
N VAL A 212 -2.77 19.02 21.65
CA VAL A 212 -4.08 18.38 21.85
C VAL A 212 -3.90 17.15 22.74
N PRO A 213 -3.84 17.32 24.06
CA PRO A 213 -3.51 16.23 25.00
C PRO A 213 -4.46 15.02 24.93
N LYS A 214 -5.74 15.25 24.56
CA LYS A 214 -6.77 14.21 24.41
C LYS A 214 -6.76 13.49 23.06
N ALA A 215 -5.80 13.77 22.18
CA ALA A 215 -5.70 13.06 20.91
C ALA A 215 -5.47 11.55 21.12
N ASP A 216 -6.09 10.73 20.27
CA ASP A 216 -5.99 9.27 20.25
C ASP A 216 -5.74 8.73 18.84
N ILE A 217 -5.43 7.43 18.73
CA ILE A 217 -5.38 6.73 17.45
C ILE A 217 -6.69 5.96 17.28
N GLN A 218 -7.38 6.22 16.18
CA GLN A 218 -8.48 5.39 15.70
C GLN A 218 -7.93 4.27 14.83
N VAL A 219 -8.38 3.05 15.10
CA VAL A 219 -8.14 1.87 14.25
C VAL A 219 -9.36 1.64 13.38
N VAL A 220 -9.16 1.54 12.07
CA VAL A 220 -10.13 1.11 11.06
C VAL A 220 -9.49 0.07 10.14
N ASP A 221 -10.28 -0.57 9.28
CA ASP A 221 -9.78 -1.51 8.28
C ASP A 221 -9.71 -0.90 6.87
N MET A 222 -8.79 -1.41 6.04
CA MET A 222 -8.58 -0.95 4.67
C MET A 222 -9.81 -1.14 3.78
N ASP A 223 -10.56 -2.23 3.94
CA ASP A 223 -11.78 -2.47 3.17
C ASP A 223 -12.84 -1.39 3.44
N GLY A 224 -13.02 -1.02 4.71
CA GLY A 224 -13.88 0.08 5.14
C GLY A 224 -13.42 1.44 4.64
N VAL A 225 -12.10 1.69 4.62
CA VAL A 225 -11.53 2.91 4.01
C VAL A 225 -11.86 2.97 2.52
N ILE A 226 -11.57 1.91 1.76
CA ILE A 226 -11.84 1.86 0.31
C ILE A 226 -13.34 2.00 0.03
N LYS A 227 -14.19 1.32 0.80
CA LYS A 227 -15.65 1.44 0.70
C LYS A 227 -16.10 2.89 0.91
N THR A 228 -15.56 3.56 1.93
CA THR A 228 -15.87 4.97 2.21
C THR A 228 -15.45 5.87 1.06
N LEU A 229 -14.24 5.70 0.52
CA LEU A 229 -13.75 6.49 -0.63
C LEU A 229 -14.64 6.31 -1.88
N ARG A 230 -15.24 5.13 -2.07
CA ARG A 230 -16.12 4.80 -3.21
C ARG A 230 -17.56 5.29 -3.06
N GLU A 231 -18.09 5.27 -1.85
CA GLU A 231 -19.53 5.46 -1.61
C GLU A 231 -19.88 6.84 -1.07
N LYS A 232 -18.92 7.54 -0.44
CA LYS A 232 -19.17 8.81 0.22
C LYS A 232 -18.75 9.99 -0.63
N ASN A 233 -19.51 11.06 -0.50
CA ASN A 233 -19.40 12.28 -1.29
C ASN A 233 -18.95 13.46 -0.42
N ASP A 234 -17.90 13.25 0.37
CA ASP A 234 -17.42 14.24 1.34
C ASP A 234 -16.09 14.85 0.87
N ASN A 235 -16.01 16.19 0.83
CA ASN A 235 -14.83 16.93 0.36
C ASN A 235 -13.51 16.52 1.04
N TRP A 236 -13.56 16.17 2.32
CA TRP A 236 -12.37 15.80 3.11
C TRP A 236 -11.72 14.50 2.62
N LEU A 237 -12.45 13.62 1.92
CA LEU A 237 -11.91 12.36 1.38
C LEU A 237 -10.86 12.61 0.29
N SER A 238 -10.93 13.76 -0.39
CA SER A 238 -9.89 14.18 -1.34
C SER A 238 -8.54 14.43 -0.65
N GLN A 239 -8.56 14.83 0.63
CA GLN A 239 -7.38 15.15 1.44
C GLN A 239 -6.76 13.92 2.11
N VAL A 240 -7.42 12.76 2.06
CA VAL A 240 -6.90 11.52 2.63
C VAL A 240 -5.67 11.04 1.85
N ALA A 241 -4.60 10.67 2.57
CA ALA A 241 -3.40 10.05 2.01
C ALA A 241 -3.09 8.76 2.76
N ILE A 242 -3.00 7.63 2.04
CA ILE A 242 -2.60 6.35 2.63
C ILE A 242 -1.07 6.32 2.72
N VAL A 243 -0.58 6.08 3.92
CA VAL A 243 0.84 6.17 4.26
C VAL A 243 1.38 4.76 4.47
N PRO A 244 2.28 4.27 3.58
CA PRO A 244 2.93 2.97 3.78
C PRO A 244 3.83 3.00 5.01
N SER A 245 4.09 1.81 5.58
CA SER A 245 5.03 1.70 6.69
C SER A 245 6.45 2.11 6.27
N ALA A 246 7.17 2.76 7.18
CA ALA A 246 8.57 3.11 6.97
C ALA A 246 9.42 1.88 6.60
N GLU A 247 9.16 0.74 7.23
CA GLU A 247 9.82 -0.55 6.99
C GLU A 247 9.60 -1.05 5.55
N SER A 248 8.39 -0.88 4.99
CA SER A 248 8.10 -1.26 3.60
C SER A 248 8.84 -0.37 2.60
N MET A 249 8.91 0.93 2.89
CA MET A 249 9.66 1.87 2.06
C MET A 249 11.17 1.60 2.11
N GLU A 250 11.70 1.27 3.29
CA GLU A 250 13.11 0.87 3.45
C GLU A 250 13.41 -0.41 2.67
N TYR A 251 12.53 -1.41 2.71
CA TYR A 251 12.68 -2.63 1.91
C TYR A 251 12.79 -2.31 0.42
N VAL A 252 11.85 -1.53 -0.14
CA VAL A 252 11.86 -1.15 -1.56
C VAL A 252 13.17 -0.43 -1.92
N ASN A 253 13.63 0.49 -1.09
CA ASN A 253 14.86 1.23 -1.34
C ASN A 253 16.12 0.36 -1.24
N SER A 254 16.15 -0.60 -0.31
CA SER A 254 17.25 -1.57 -0.20
C SER A 254 17.39 -2.41 -1.48
N LYS A 255 16.27 -2.77 -2.13
CA LYS A 255 16.28 -3.55 -3.37
C LYS A 255 16.66 -2.72 -4.59
N ARG A 256 16.25 -1.44 -4.64
CA ARG A 256 16.69 -0.51 -5.70
C ARG A 256 18.20 -0.25 -5.65
N ASN A 257 18.76 -0.06 -4.46
CA ASN A 257 20.17 0.23 -4.29
C ASN A 257 21.08 -0.98 -4.56
N ASN A 258 20.54 -2.19 -4.41
CA ASN A 258 21.24 -3.46 -4.69
C ASN A 258 21.03 -3.97 -6.13
N ALA A 259 20.28 -3.25 -6.97
CA ALA A 259 20.20 -3.58 -8.39
C ALA A 259 21.54 -3.25 -9.08
N PRO A 260 22.06 -4.11 -9.98
CA PRO A 260 23.24 -3.77 -10.76
C PRO A 260 23.00 -2.43 -11.47
N LYS A 261 23.86 -1.43 -11.23
CA LYS A 261 23.85 -0.21 -12.04
C LYS A 261 24.02 -0.64 -13.51
N PRO A 262 23.20 -0.17 -14.47
CA PRO A 262 23.52 -0.36 -15.87
C PRO A 262 24.94 0.18 -16.09
N GLY A 263 25.83 -0.71 -16.52
CA GLY A 263 27.26 -0.43 -16.61
C GLY A 263 27.52 0.80 -17.47
N ASN A 264 28.52 1.58 -17.08
CA ASN A 264 29.14 2.55 -17.96
C ASN A 264 29.53 1.82 -19.25
N ALA A 265 28.79 2.07 -20.32
CA ALA A 265 29.25 1.77 -21.66
C ALA A 265 30.59 2.50 -21.86
N PRO A 266 31.64 1.84 -22.41
CA PRO A 266 32.88 2.53 -22.72
C PRO A 266 32.57 3.70 -23.65
N ASN A 267 32.98 4.89 -23.22
CA ASN A 267 32.91 6.13 -23.97
C ASN A 267 33.67 5.94 -25.29
N GLN A 268 32.96 5.64 -26.38
CA GLN A 268 33.52 5.74 -27.71
C GLN A 268 33.71 7.23 -28.01
N SER A 269 34.97 7.65 -28.08
CA SER A 269 35.37 9.00 -28.48
C SER A 269 34.66 9.41 -29.79
N PRO A 270 34.14 10.63 -29.90
CA PRO A 270 33.53 11.11 -31.14
C PRO A 270 34.54 11.12 -32.28
N SER A 271 34.12 10.53 -33.40
CA SER A 271 34.84 10.40 -34.65
C SER A 271 35.37 11.74 -35.19
N ALA A 272 36.50 11.64 -35.88
CA ALA A 272 37.12 12.71 -36.64
C ALA A 272 36.14 13.40 -37.59
N LYS A 273 36.24 14.74 -37.60
CA LYS A 273 35.54 15.71 -38.45
C LYS A 273 35.64 15.35 -39.95
N PRO A 274 34.53 15.27 -40.71
CA PRO A 274 34.58 15.20 -42.16
C PRO A 274 35.13 16.51 -42.76
N ALA A 275 36.09 16.39 -43.67
CA ALA A 275 36.63 17.50 -44.44
C ALA A 275 35.57 18.11 -45.38
N ALA A 276 35.57 19.43 -45.49
CA ALA A 276 34.64 20.19 -46.33
C ALA A 276 34.90 19.95 -47.84
N PRO A 277 33.86 19.91 -48.71
CA PRO A 277 34.05 19.85 -50.15
C PRO A 277 34.52 21.20 -50.70
N ALA A 278 35.50 21.16 -51.61
CA ALA A 278 35.98 22.33 -52.34
C ALA A 278 34.91 22.88 -53.30
N ALA A 279 34.77 24.21 -53.34
CA ALA A 279 33.90 24.91 -54.28
C ALA A 279 34.49 24.90 -55.70
N PRO A 280 33.66 24.82 -56.76
CA PRO A 280 34.14 24.85 -58.13
C PRO A 280 34.55 26.28 -58.54
N LYS A 281 35.70 26.39 -59.23
CA LYS A 281 36.09 27.61 -59.97
C LYS A 281 35.48 27.57 -61.37
N LYS A 282 35.13 28.76 -61.88
CA LYS A 282 34.87 29.04 -63.29
C LYS A 282 36.05 28.65 -64.17
#